data_AF-A0A353T711-F1
#
_entry.id   AF-A0A353T711-F1
#
_cell.length_a   1.000
_cell.length_b   1.000
_cell.length_c   1.000
_cell.angle_alpha   90.00
_cell.angle_beta   90.00
_cell.angle_gamma   90.00
#
_symmetry.space_group_name_H-M   'P 1'
#
loop_
_entity.id
_entity.type
_entity.pdbx_description
1 polymer ?
#
loop_
_entity_poly.entity_id
_entity_poly.type
_entity_poly.pdbx_seq_one_letter_code
_entity_poly.pdbx_strand_id
1 'polypeptide(L)'
;MKKITVLAIIVCCTAVVFGGDKRFYTEKPGPDVFEKMTPSAQTEVALAEEVMAKRMAYRNELEKIQSFYEQAGNQLKLEWVQKELKWLDAAPRYRYILQAEVAGDTLVATVNIPRATALYNEGMELYNKAYLSPALFGPPKSVLFGASKKKLRLAMAKFNDLIKDYPTSDKIDDAAYMCGKIHEYHKDYSIAVLYYKRCFQWNPDTSLAPRYKAAKLLDYQLKERNEALKLYKESLIKEASHENYRDEIQNRIDALEAEPEDVKID
;
A
#
# COMPACT_ATOMS: atom_id res chain seq x y z
N MET A 1 -58.99 30.47 12.40
CA MET A 1 -58.06 30.29 11.26
C MET A 1 -56.78 29.64 11.77
N LYS A 2 -56.61 28.33 11.56
CA LYS A 2 -55.46 27.55 12.06
C LYS A 2 -54.29 27.71 11.07
N LYS A 3 -53.15 28.24 11.54
CA LYS A 3 -51.90 28.32 10.77
C LYS A 3 -51.21 26.96 10.83
N ILE A 4 -50.99 26.35 9.67
CA ILE A 4 -50.23 25.10 9.50
C ILE A 4 -48.77 25.50 9.35
N THR A 5 -47.94 25.14 10.33
CA THR A 5 -46.49 25.34 10.29
C THR A 5 -45.85 24.09 9.68
N VAL A 6 -45.32 24.20 8.47
CA VAL A 6 -44.60 23.13 7.78
C VAL A 6 -43.18 23.05 8.36
N LEU A 7 -42.87 21.93 9.02
CA LEU A 7 -41.55 21.64 9.57
C LEU A 7 -40.70 20.98 8.46
N ALA A 8 -39.72 21.71 7.94
CA ALA A 8 -38.75 21.18 6.98
C ALA A 8 -37.74 20.27 7.71
N ILE A 9 -37.77 18.98 7.41
CA ILE A 9 -36.80 18.00 7.90
C ILE A 9 -35.52 18.17 7.07
N ILE A 10 -34.52 18.80 7.66
CA ILE A 10 -33.15 18.86 7.12
C ILE A 10 -32.52 17.49 7.34
N VAL A 11 -32.43 16.69 6.27
CA VAL A 11 -31.63 15.47 6.24
C VAL A 11 -30.15 15.91 6.20
N CYS A 12 -29.53 15.98 7.37
CA CYS A 12 -28.09 16.08 7.49
C CYS A 12 -27.47 14.80 6.91
N CYS A 13 -26.96 14.90 5.67
CA CYS A 13 -26.02 13.94 5.11
C CYS A 13 -24.76 13.98 5.96
N THR A 14 -24.65 13.07 6.93
CA THR A 14 -23.39 12.80 7.59
C THR A 14 -22.45 12.20 6.57
N ALA A 15 -21.42 12.96 6.21
CA ALA A 15 -20.32 12.48 5.41
C ALA A 15 -19.70 11.27 6.12
N VAL A 16 -19.96 10.07 5.59
CA VAL A 16 -19.26 8.86 5.99
C VAL A 16 -17.83 9.02 5.49
N VAL A 17 -16.95 9.47 6.38
CA VAL A 17 -15.51 9.40 6.18
C VAL A 17 -15.17 7.91 6.11
N PHE A 18 -14.95 7.42 4.88
CA PHE A 18 -14.49 6.06 4.63
C PHE A 18 -13.11 5.88 5.26
N GLY A 19 -13.10 5.28 6.45
CA GLY A 19 -11.90 5.04 7.24
C GLY A 19 -10.93 4.11 6.54
N GLY A 20 -9.66 4.53 6.53
CA GLY A 20 -8.51 3.66 6.25
C GLY A 20 -8.55 2.38 7.10
N ASP A 21 -7.80 1.36 6.70
CA ASP A 21 -7.68 0.14 7.52
C ASP A 21 -7.02 0.50 8.87
N LYS A 22 -7.83 0.67 9.93
CA LYS A 22 -7.40 1.08 11.29
C LYS A 22 -6.39 0.12 11.95
N ARG A 23 -5.97 -0.94 11.25
CA ARG A 23 -5.05 -1.98 11.70
C ARG A 23 -3.58 -1.63 11.50
N PHE A 24 -3.26 -0.60 10.73
CA PHE A 24 -1.91 -0.03 10.66
C PHE A 24 -2.02 1.46 10.99
N TYR A 25 -1.02 2.00 11.68
CA TYR A 25 -0.97 3.45 11.90
C TYR A 25 -0.72 4.11 10.55
N THR A 26 -1.69 4.86 10.04
CA THR A 26 -1.51 5.70 8.86
C THR A 26 -0.84 6.98 9.32
N GLU A 27 0.48 7.08 9.16
CA GLU A 27 1.15 8.37 9.32
C GLU A 27 0.60 9.36 8.27
N LYS A 28 0.56 10.65 8.61
CA LYS A 28 0.33 11.67 7.58
C LYS A 28 1.47 11.57 6.58
N PRO A 29 1.20 11.61 5.25
CA PRO A 29 2.27 11.67 4.27
C PRO A 29 3.13 12.90 4.57
N GLY A 30 4.35 12.65 5.01
CA GLY A 30 5.35 13.66 5.30
C GLY A 30 6.54 13.50 4.35
N PRO A 31 7.26 14.60 4.04
CA PRO A 31 8.40 14.62 3.12
C PRO A 31 9.58 13.75 3.59
N ASP A 32 9.70 13.55 4.91
CA ASP A 32 10.92 13.05 5.57
C ASP A 32 11.09 11.51 5.63
N VAL A 33 10.16 10.70 5.10
CA VAL A 33 10.17 9.24 5.35
C VAL A 33 11.42 8.55 4.76
N PHE A 34 12.05 9.13 3.74
CA PHE A 34 13.15 8.50 3.00
C PHE A 34 14.54 9.12 3.23
N GLU A 35 14.65 10.38 3.69
CA GLU A 35 15.96 11.02 3.91
C GLU A 35 16.64 10.58 5.21
N LYS A 36 15.91 9.94 6.13
CA LYS A 36 16.43 9.45 7.43
C LYS A 36 16.39 7.92 7.55
N MET A 37 16.52 7.19 6.43
CA MET A 37 16.69 5.73 6.46
C MET A 37 18.06 5.41 7.08
N THR A 38 18.06 5.07 8.37
CA THR A 38 19.24 4.96 9.25
C THR A 38 19.63 3.49 9.45
N PRO A 39 20.13 3.02 10.62
CA PRO A 39 21.20 2.01 10.77
C PRO A 39 20.96 0.63 10.11
N SER A 40 22.02 -0.20 9.94
CA SER A 40 22.01 -1.52 9.27
C SER A 40 20.64 -2.21 9.28
N ALA A 41 20.01 -2.35 8.11
CA ALA A 41 18.68 -2.94 7.90
C ALA A 41 18.48 -4.28 8.65
N GLN A 42 19.56 -5.01 8.93
CA GLN A 42 19.54 -6.26 9.69
C GLN A 42 19.15 -6.08 11.17
N THR A 43 19.60 -5.00 11.82
CA THR A 43 19.27 -4.73 13.24
C THR A 43 17.81 -4.34 13.39
N GLU A 44 17.29 -3.52 12.48
CA GLU A 44 15.87 -3.16 12.46
C GLU A 44 14.98 -4.37 12.19
N VAL A 45 15.35 -5.20 11.21
CA VAL A 45 14.66 -6.47 10.94
C VAL A 45 14.62 -7.34 12.19
N ALA A 46 15.73 -7.52 12.90
CA ALA A 46 15.79 -8.32 14.11
C ALA A 46 14.86 -7.79 15.22
N LEU A 47 14.84 -6.47 15.45
CA LEU A 47 13.96 -5.84 16.45
C LEU A 47 12.48 -5.98 16.06
N ALA A 48 12.16 -5.77 14.78
CA ALA A 48 10.81 -5.92 14.25
C ALA A 48 10.31 -7.37 14.38
N GLU A 49 11.15 -8.34 14.04
CA GLU A 49 10.87 -9.77 14.21
C GLU A 49 10.66 -10.12 15.68
N GLU A 50 11.45 -9.56 16.61
CA GLU A 50 11.29 -9.77 18.05
C GLU A 50 9.93 -9.26 18.55
N VAL A 51 9.52 -8.06 18.15
CA VAL A 51 8.19 -7.49 18.51
C VAL A 51 7.07 -8.37 17.97
N MET A 52 7.19 -8.83 16.72
CA MET A 52 6.21 -9.71 16.10
C MET A 52 6.13 -11.08 16.80
N ALA A 53 7.28 -11.64 17.18
CA ALA A 53 7.37 -12.89 17.94
C ALA A 53 6.68 -12.77 19.31
N LYS A 54 6.97 -11.70 20.06
CA LYS A 54 6.32 -11.44 21.37
C LYS A 54 4.81 -11.28 21.23
N ARG A 55 4.34 -10.58 20.20
CA ARG A 55 2.90 -10.41 19.94
C ARG A 55 2.21 -11.74 19.58
N MET A 56 2.88 -12.60 18.81
CA MET A 56 2.37 -13.93 18.49
C MET A 56 2.35 -14.84 19.72
N ALA A 57 3.41 -14.81 20.54
CA ALA A 57 3.44 -15.52 21.81
C ALA A 57 2.27 -15.10 22.72
N TYR A 58 2.02 -13.80 22.83
CA TYR A 58 0.88 -13.28 23.60
C TYR A 58 -0.47 -13.79 23.09
N ARG A 59 -0.71 -13.74 21.77
CA ARG A 59 -1.92 -14.30 21.16
C ARG A 59 -2.07 -15.79 21.50
N ASN A 60 -1.02 -16.57 21.32
CA ASN A 60 -1.06 -18.02 21.56
C ASN A 60 -1.40 -18.33 23.03
N GLU A 61 -0.89 -17.56 23.98
CA GLU A 61 -1.26 -17.71 25.40
C GLU A 61 -2.73 -17.36 25.65
N LEU A 62 -3.26 -16.29 25.03
CA LEU A 62 -4.68 -15.96 25.11
C LEU A 62 -5.56 -17.07 24.52
N GLU A 63 -5.17 -17.68 23.41
CA GLU A 63 -5.91 -18.80 22.79
C GLU A 63 -5.93 -20.04 23.70
N LYS A 64 -4.83 -20.34 24.40
CA LYS A 64 -4.81 -21.42 25.41
C LYS A 64 -5.79 -21.15 26.55
N ILE A 65 -5.79 -19.92 27.07
CA ILE A 65 -6.71 -19.50 28.12
C ILE A 65 -8.17 -19.54 27.62
N GLN A 66 -8.42 -19.16 26.37
CA GLN A 66 -9.72 -19.27 25.72
C GLN A 66 -10.20 -20.72 25.73
N SER A 67 -9.41 -21.66 25.22
CA SER A 67 -9.74 -23.09 25.20
C SER A 67 -10.00 -23.66 26.60
N PHE A 68 -9.22 -23.21 27.61
CA PHE A 68 -9.44 -23.61 28.99
C PHE A 68 -10.81 -23.15 29.52
N TYR A 69 -11.19 -21.89 29.28
CA TYR A 69 -12.49 -21.38 29.73
C TYR A 69 -13.68 -21.93 28.94
N GLU A 70 -13.50 -22.26 27.66
CA GLU A 70 -14.49 -22.98 26.85
C GLU A 70 -14.77 -24.37 27.45
N GLN A 71 -13.72 -25.11 27.82
CA GLN A 71 -13.85 -26.44 28.44
C GLN A 71 -14.45 -26.37 29.85
N ALA A 72 -14.10 -25.34 30.63
CA ALA A 72 -14.62 -25.14 31.98
C ALA A 72 -16.05 -24.56 32.02
N GLY A 73 -16.62 -24.17 30.88
CA GLY A 73 -17.94 -23.53 30.80
C GLY A 73 -18.00 -22.14 31.44
N ASN A 74 -16.87 -21.46 31.63
CA ASN A 74 -16.81 -20.15 32.26
C ASN A 74 -17.04 -19.03 31.23
N GLN A 75 -18.31 -18.76 30.95
CA GLN A 75 -18.71 -17.82 29.90
C GLN A 75 -18.19 -16.39 30.12
N LEU A 76 -18.18 -15.90 31.36
CA LEU A 76 -17.73 -14.54 31.66
C LEU A 76 -16.26 -14.33 31.30
N LYS A 77 -15.38 -15.25 31.72
CA LYS A 77 -13.95 -15.14 31.45
C LYS A 77 -13.63 -15.42 29.98
N LEU A 78 -14.40 -16.29 29.33
CA LEU A 78 -14.32 -16.51 27.90
C LEU A 78 -14.57 -15.20 27.12
N GLU A 79 -15.61 -14.46 27.47
CA GLU A 79 -15.91 -13.16 26.85
C GLU A 79 -14.78 -12.15 27.05
N TRP A 80 -14.12 -12.13 28.20
CA TRP A 80 -12.99 -11.25 28.47
C TRP A 80 -11.81 -11.55 27.54
N VAL A 81 -11.43 -12.83 27.42
CA VAL A 81 -10.34 -13.26 26.53
C VAL A 81 -10.66 -12.96 25.07
N GLN A 82 -11.90 -13.20 24.64
CA GLN A 82 -12.33 -12.89 23.28
C GLN A 82 -12.28 -11.38 22.99
N LYS A 83 -12.67 -10.55 23.95
CA LYS A 83 -12.58 -9.09 23.83
C LYS A 83 -11.13 -8.62 23.71
N GLU A 84 -10.24 -9.23 24.47
CA GLU A 84 -8.82 -8.95 24.42
C GLU A 84 -8.18 -9.39 23.09
N LEU A 85 -8.48 -10.59 22.60
CA LEU A 85 -8.06 -11.04 21.27
C LEU A 85 -8.57 -10.08 20.18
N LYS A 86 -9.81 -9.61 20.29
CA LYS A 86 -10.37 -8.61 19.37
C LYS A 86 -9.62 -7.28 19.42
N TRP A 87 -9.23 -6.82 20.62
CA TRP A 87 -8.38 -5.64 20.76
C TRP A 87 -6.98 -5.86 20.21
N LEU A 88 -6.39 -7.02 20.43
CA LEU A 88 -5.10 -7.39 19.86
C LEU A 88 -5.14 -7.43 18.34
N ASP A 89 -6.25 -7.85 17.75
CA ASP A 89 -6.45 -7.84 16.29
C ASP A 89 -6.73 -6.44 15.72
N ALA A 90 -7.40 -5.59 16.52
CA ALA A 90 -7.70 -4.21 16.17
C ALA A 90 -6.52 -3.26 16.41
N ALA A 91 -5.62 -3.60 17.33
CA ALA A 91 -4.50 -2.76 17.70
C ALA A 91 -3.59 -2.53 16.49
N PRO A 92 -3.23 -1.26 16.20
CA PRO A 92 -2.40 -0.94 15.05
C PRO A 92 -1.09 -1.71 15.12
N ARG A 93 -0.67 -2.21 13.97
CA ARG A 93 0.65 -2.76 13.73
C ARG A 93 1.43 -1.72 12.96
N TYR A 94 2.67 -1.47 13.34
CA TYR A 94 3.56 -0.72 12.47
C TYR A 94 4.17 -1.69 11.48
N ARG A 95 4.42 -1.19 10.27
CA ARG A 95 5.06 -1.97 9.23
C ARG A 95 6.55 -1.67 9.28
N TYR A 96 7.21 -2.28 10.25
CA TYR A 96 8.64 -2.06 10.51
C TYR A 96 9.54 -2.57 9.39
N ILE A 97 9.10 -3.58 8.64
CA ILE A 97 9.89 -4.15 7.53
C ILE A 97 9.15 -3.91 6.22
N LEU A 98 9.77 -3.15 5.33
CA LEU A 98 9.38 -3.00 3.93
C LEU A 98 10.37 -3.79 3.08
N GLN A 99 9.89 -4.79 2.33
CA GLN A 99 10.82 -5.60 1.51
C GLN A 99 11.52 -4.78 0.43
N ALA A 100 10.87 -3.74 -0.09
CA ALA A 100 11.52 -2.78 -0.98
C ALA A 100 12.71 -2.05 -0.34
N GLU A 101 12.71 -1.86 0.98
CA GLU A 101 13.82 -1.23 1.70
C GLU A 101 14.94 -2.24 1.95
N VAL A 102 14.59 -3.41 2.51
CA VAL A 102 15.54 -4.49 2.80
C VAL A 102 16.28 -4.95 1.54
N ALA A 103 15.58 -5.04 0.42
CA ALA A 103 16.15 -5.45 -0.86
C ALA A 103 17.11 -4.42 -1.48
N GLY A 104 17.00 -3.13 -1.12
CA GLY A 104 17.78 -2.05 -1.72
C GLY A 104 17.45 -1.74 -3.19
N ASP A 105 18.18 -0.82 -3.81
CA ASP A 105 18.08 -0.48 -5.25
C ASP A 105 18.98 -1.32 -6.15
N THR A 106 19.96 -2.02 -5.58
CA THR A 106 21.05 -2.65 -6.35
C THR A 106 20.67 -3.95 -7.07
N LEU A 107 19.46 -4.49 -6.85
CA LEU A 107 19.02 -5.72 -7.51
C LEU A 107 18.80 -5.51 -9.01
N VAL A 108 18.86 -6.60 -9.77
CA VAL A 108 18.63 -6.59 -11.23
C VAL A 108 17.75 -7.77 -11.62
N ALA A 109 16.59 -7.47 -12.21
CA ALA A 109 15.63 -8.46 -12.68
C ALA A 109 16.11 -9.11 -13.99
N THR A 110 16.63 -10.34 -13.93
CA THR A 110 17.31 -10.95 -15.10
C THR A 110 16.95 -12.39 -15.36
N VAL A 111 16.76 -13.20 -14.31
CA VAL A 111 16.66 -14.66 -14.44
C VAL A 111 15.20 -15.08 -14.41
N ASN A 112 14.74 -15.79 -15.44
CA ASN A 112 13.44 -16.45 -15.37
C ASN A 112 13.51 -17.65 -14.41
N ILE A 113 12.86 -17.51 -13.26
CA ILE A 113 12.79 -18.56 -12.23
C ILE A 113 11.35 -19.06 -12.16
N PRO A 114 11.06 -20.34 -12.49
CA PRO A 114 9.69 -20.88 -12.52
C PRO A 114 8.96 -20.72 -11.19
N ARG A 115 9.66 -20.90 -10.07
CA ARG A 115 9.07 -20.76 -8.73
C ARG A 115 8.71 -19.32 -8.40
N ALA A 116 9.52 -18.35 -8.83
CA ALA A 116 9.20 -16.93 -8.70
C ALA A 116 7.99 -16.56 -9.57
N THR A 117 7.95 -17.06 -10.80
CA THR A 117 6.79 -16.90 -11.70
C THR A 117 5.50 -17.46 -11.07
N ALA A 118 5.58 -18.61 -10.40
CA ALA A 118 4.43 -19.18 -9.68
C ALA A 118 3.95 -18.26 -8.54
N LEU A 119 4.86 -17.73 -7.71
CA LEU A 119 4.52 -16.77 -6.65
C LEU A 119 3.86 -15.51 -7.22
N TYR A 120 4.40 -14.99 -8.32
CA TYR A 120 3.82 -13.84 -9.01
C TYR A 120 2.37 -14.12 -9.45
N ASN A 121 2.15 -15.26 -10.11
CA ASN A 121 0.83 -15.65 -10.61
C ASN A 121 -0.18 -15.87 -9.47
N GLU A 122 0.22 -16.52 -8.37
CA GLU A 122 -0.60 -16.66 -7.17
C GLU A 122 -0.98 -15.28 -6.58
N GLY A 123 -0.03 -14.36 -6.54
CA GLY A 123 -0.26 -12.97 -6.12
C GLY A 123 -1.26 -12.26 -7.02
N MET A 124 -1.11 -12.39 -8.34
CA MET A 124 -2.02 -11.80 -9.32
C MET A 124 -3.43 -12.39 -9.24
N GLU A 125 -3.58 -13.69 -9.02
CA GLU A 125 -4.88 -14.33 -8.82
C GLU A 125 -5.60 -13.76 -7.60
N LEU A 126 -4.89 -13.60 -6.48
CA LEU A 126 -5.41 -12.99 -5.26
C LEU A 126 -5.78 -11.52 -5.46
N TYR A 127 -4.92 -10.77 -6.17
CA TYR A 127 -5.17 -9.37 -6.52
C TYR A 127 -6.44 -9.26 -7.36
N ASN A 128 -6.56 -10.01 -8.45
CA ASN A 128 -7.74 -10.01 -9.31
C ASN A 128 -9.00 -10.38 -8.53
N LYS A 129 -8.95 -11.45 -7.73
CA LYS A 129 -10.06 -11.85 -6.84
C LYS A 129 -10.42 -10.78 -5.80
N ALA A 130 -9.53 -9.82 -5.50
CA ALA A 130 -9.84 -8.71 -4.60
C ALA A 130 -10.78 -7.69 -5.25
N TYR A 131 -10.68 -7.49 -6.57
CA TYR A 131 -11.50 -6.57 -7.35
C TYR A 131 -12.70 -7.24 -8.03
N LEU A 132 -12.62 -8.55 -8.31
CA LEU A 132 -13.73 -9.39 -8.75
C LEU A 132 -14.58 -9.84 -7.55
N SER A 133 -15.49 -8.98 -7.10
CA SER A 133 -16.64 -9.46 -6.28
C SER A 133 -17.71 -10.05 -7.21
N PRO A 134 -18.37 -11.19 -6.88
CA PRO A 134 -19.11 -12.00 -7.85
C PRO A 134 -20.52 -11.53 -8.17
N ALA A 135 -20.92 -10.31 -7.83
CA ALA A 135 -22.32 -9.89 -7.99
C ALA A 135 -22.43 -8.41 -8.39
N LEU A 136 -22.83 -8.20 -9.64
CA LEU A 136 -23.34 -6.98 -10.27
C LEU A 136 -22.34 -5.88 -10.71
N PHE A 137 -22.52 -5.49 -11.99
CA PHE A 137 -22.16 -4.22 -12.65
C PHE A 137 -20.82 -4.08 -13.39
N GLY A 138 -20.78 -4.63 -14.62
CA GLY A 138 -20.33 -3.89 -15.82
C GLY A 138 -18.84 -3.58 -16.01
N PRO A 139 -18.47 -3.00 -17.18
CA PRO A 139 -17.08 -2.68 -17.52
C PRO A 139 -16.48 -1.61 -16.58
N PRO A 140 -15.14 -1.54 -16.48
CA PRO A 140 -14.41 -0.90 -15.38
C PRO A 140 -14.45 0.64 -15.52
N LYS A 141 -15.58 1.25 -15.23
CA LYS A 141 -15.75 2.71 -15.16
C LYS A 141 -16.74 3.08 -14.06
N SER A 142 -16.51 2.66 -12.82
CA SER A 142 -16.87 3.48 -11.64
C SER A 142 -16.38 2.86 -10.34
N VAL A 143 -15.73 3.73 -9.58
CA VAL A 143 -15.14 3.55 -8.26
C VAL A 143 -16.25 3.43 -7.21
N LEU A 144 -16.85 2.25 -7.01
CA LEU A 144 -17.80 2.10 -5.88
C LEU A 144 -17.92 0.73 -5.19
N PHE A 145 -17.13 -0.28 -5.56
CA PHE A 145 -17.03 -1.51 -4.77
C PHE A 145 -15.59 -1.68 -4.27
N GLY A 146 -15.38 -1.48 -2.96
CA GLY A 146 -14.06 -1.58 -2.34
C GLY A 146 -13.45 -2.98 -2.53
N ALA A 147 -12.18 -3.02 -2.92
CA ALA A 147 -11.44 -4.27 -3.05
C ALA A 147 -11.33 -4.99 -1.70
N SER A 148 -11.29 -6.32 -1.73
CA SER A 148 -11.10 -7.12 -0.52
C SER A 148 -9.72 -6.87 0.08
N LYS A 149 -9.65 -6.04 1.14
CA LYS A 149 -8.41 -5.76 1.90
C LYS A 149 -7.65 -7.03 2.31
N LYS A 150 -8.38 -8.09 2.70
CA LYS A 150 -7.79 -9.40 3.04
C LYS A 150 -7.05 -10.01 1.85
N LYS A 151 -7.66 -10.01 0.66
CA LYS A 151 -7.06 -10.59 -0.54
C LYS A 151 -5.89 -9.75 -1.06
N LEU A 152 -6.00 -8.42 -1.02
CA LEU A 152 -4.88 -7.52 -1.33
C LEU A 152 -3.67 -7.78 -0.43
N ARG A 153 -3.90 -8.00 0.88
CA ARG A 153 -2.83 -8.36 1.80
C ARG A 153 -2.17 -9.70 1.44
N LEU A 154 -2.96 -10.71 1.08
CA LEU A 154 -2.43 -12.00 0.66
C LEU A 154 -1.64 -11.89 -0.65
N ALA A 155 -2.12 -11.10 -1.61
CA ALA A 155 -1.42 -10.83 -2.86
C ALA A 155 -0.06 -10.17 -2.61
N MET A 156 -0.05 -9.10 -1.79
CA MET A 156 1.17 -8.40 -1.40
C MET A 156 2.17 -9.30 -0.66
N ALA A 157 1.68 -10.26 0.16
CA ALA A 157 2.56 -11.24 0.79
C ALA A 157 3.28 -12.10 -0.27
N LYS A 158 2.56 -12.58 -1.29
CA LYS A 158 3.16 -13.36 -2.39
C LYS A 158 4.19 -12.58 -3.20
N PHE A 159 3.92 -11.31 -3.47
CA PHE A 159 4.89 -10.43 -4.15
C PHE A 159 6.14 -10.17 -3.29
N ASN A 160 5.96 -9.99 -1.98
CA ASN A 160 7.06 -9.80 -1.05
C ASN A 160 7.90 -11.07 -0.85
N ASP A 161 7.27 -12.24 -0.80
CA ASP A 161 7.96 -13.53 -0.77
C ASP A 161 8.81 -13.71 -2.04
N LEU A 162 8.28 -13.31 -3.20
CA LEU A 162 9.02 -13.34 -4.47
C LEU A 162 10.28 -12.46 -4.40
N ILE A 163 10.15 -11.19 -3.99
CA ILE A 163 11.27 -10.24 -3.89
C ILE A 163 12.33 -10.75 -2.89
N LYS A 164 11.89 -11.28 -1.76
CA LYS A 164 12.77 -11.77 -0.70
C LYS A 164 13.52 -13.04 -1.11
N ASP A 165 12.80 -14.04 -1.61
CA ASP A 165 13.36 -15.38 -1.82
C ASP A 165 14.02 -15.54 -3.20
N TYR A 166 13.67 -14.67 -4.16
CA TYR A 166 14.17 -14.72 -5.54
C TYR A 166 14.62 -13.33 -6.05
N PRO A 167 15.62 -12.70 -5.43
CA PRO A 167 16.02 -11.30 -5.70
C PRO A 167 16.65 -11.07 -7.09
N THR A 168 16.95 -12.12 -7.86
CA THR A 168 17.46 -12.02 -9.24
C THR A 168 16.40 -12.33 -10.30
N SER A 169 15.17 -12.63 -9.88
CA SER A 169 14.08 -13.04 -10.76
C SER A 169 13.69 -11.92 -11.72
N ASP A 170 13.36 -12.26 -12.97
CA ASP A 170 12.74 -11.35 -13.96
C ASP A 170 11.34 -10.86 -13.56
N LYS A 171 10.82 -11.28 -12.39
CA LYS A 171 9.54 -10.88 -11.82
C LYS A 171 9.62 -9.95 -10.63
N ILE A 172 10.82 -9.57 -10.14
CA ILE A 172 10.92 -8.72 -8.94
C ILE A 172 10.41 -7.30 -9.20
N ASP A 173 10.61 -6.75 -10.40
CA ASP A 173 10.13 -5.44 -10.80
C ASP A 173 8.61 -5.45 -11.00
N ASP A 174 8.08 -6.48 -11.67
CA ASP A 174 6.63 -6.70 -11.81
C ASP A 174 5.95 -6.80 -10.43
N ALA A 175 6.55 -7.57 -9.51
CA ALA A 175 6.06 -7.72 -8.15
C ALA A 175 6.12 -6.41 -7.36
N ALA A 176 7.21 -5.65 -7.50
CA ALA A 176 7.36 -4.34 -6.89
C ALA A 176 6.28 -3.37 -7.39
N TYR A 177 6.03 -3.31 -8.70
CA TYR A 177 4.96 -2.48 -9.26
C TYR A 177 3.59 -2.82 -8.67
N MET A 178 3.29 -4.12 -8.54
CA MET A 178 2.02 -4.56 -7.95
C MET A 178 1.91 -4.22 -6.46
N CYS A 179 3.00 -4.34 -5.69
CA CYS A 179 3.06 -3.83 -4.31
C CYS A 179 2.81 -2.33 -4.25
N GLY A 180 3.37 -1.54 -5.17
CA GLY A 180 3.13 -0.11 -5.32
C GLY A 180 1.64 0.20 -5.50
N LYS A 181 0.97 -0.51 -6.42
CA LYS A 181 -0.49 -0.37 -6.66
C LYS A 181 -1.34 -0.71 -5.44
N ILE A 182 -0.96 -1.75 -4.71
CA ILE A 182 -1.66 -2.13 -3.47
C ILE A 182 -1.49 -1.02 -2.43
N HIS A 183 -0.28 -0.52 -2.21
CA HIS A 183 -0.04 0.58 -1.27
C HIS A 183 -0.77 1.87 -1.69
N GLU A 184 -0.80 2.18 -2.98
CA GLU A 184 -1.59 3.29 -3.51
C GLU A 184 -3.09 3.15 -3.22
N TYR A 185 -3.66 1.94 -3.42
CA TYR A 185 -5.05 1.65 -3.04
C TYR A 185 -5.31 1.88 -1.54
N HIS A 186 -4.33 1.56 -0.70
CA HIS A 186 -4.38 1.78 0.74
C HIS A 186 -4.06 3.24 1.16
N LYS A 187 -3.67 4.10 0.21
CA LYS A 187 -3.21 5.49 0.42
C LYS A 187 -1.90 5.61 1.19
N ASP A 188 -1.10 4.55 1.19
CA ASP A 188 0.26 4.56 1.74
C ASP A 188 1.22 5.12 0.68
N TYR A 189 1.05 6.40 0.31
CA TYR A 189 1.65 6.95 -0.91
C TYR A 189 3.19 6.96 -0.90
N SER A 190 3.80 7.24 0.25
CA SER A 190 5.26 7.16 0.42
C SER A 190 5.76 5.75 0.08
N ILE A 191 5.15 4.73 0.69
CA ILE A 191 5.51 3.33 0.47
C ILE A 191 5.23 2.92 -0.99
N ALA A 192 4.13 3.38 -1.58
CA ALA A 192 3.82 3.14 -2.99
C ALA A 192 4.91 3.70 -3.91
N VAL A 193 5.36 4.94 -3.67
CA VAL A 193 6.47 5.58 -4.39
C VAL A 193 7.75 4.76 -4.25
N LEU A 194 8.09 4.27 -3.04
CA LEU A 194 9.26 3.41 -2.84
C LEU A 194 9.21 2.15 -3.72
N TYR A 195 8.09 1.44 -3.73
CA TYR A 195 7.93 0.24 -4.56
C TYR A 195 7.97 0.55 -6.06
N TYR A 196 7.38 1.65 -6.50
CA TYR A 196 7.49 2.08 -7.89
C TYR A 196 8.94 2.43 -8.26
N LYS A 197 9.69 3.09 -7.36
CA LYS A 197 11.14 3.31 -7.55
C LYS A 197 11.89 2.01 -7.71
N ARG A 198 11.64 1.01 -6.85
CA ARG A 198 12.27 -0.32 -6.97
C ARG A 198 11.97 -0.99 -8.30
N CYS A 199 10.74 -0.90 -8.78
CA CYS A 199 10.38 -1.47 -10.09
C CYS A 199 11.30 -0.99 -11.21
N PHE A 200 11.49 0.32 -11.39
CA PHE A 200 12.35 0.82 -12.45
C PHE A 200 13.85 0.84 -12.12
N GLN A 201 14.23 0.74 -10.85
CA GLN A 201 15.64 0.57 -10.47
C GLN A 201 16.11 -0.84 -10.79
N TRP A 202 15.28 -1.86 -10.50
CA TRP A 202 15.61 -3.26 -10.75
C TRP A 202 15.43 -3.67 -12.21
N ASN A 203 14.54 -2.99 -12.94
CA ASN A 203 14.37 -3.13 -14.38
C ASN A 203 14.17 -1.76 -15.05
N PRO A 204 15.24 -1.10 -15.50
CA PRO A 204 15.16 0.22 -16.13
C PRO A 204 14.29 0.30 -17.38
N ASP A 205 14.15 -0.82 -18.11
CA ASP A 205 13.42 -0.95 -19.37
C ASP A 205 12.11 -1.74 -19.20
N THR A 206 11.56 -1.78 -17.98
CA THR A 206 10.26 -2.38 -17.70
C THR A 206 9.18 -1.83 -18.63
N SER A 207 8.30 -2.71 -19.12
CA SER A 207 7.18 -2.31 -19.98
C SER A 207 6.04 -1.64 -19.22
N LEU A 208 6.16 -1.52 -17.90
CA LEU A 208 5.22 -0.86 -17.02
C LEU A 208 5.49 0.66 -17.01
N ALA A 209 4.61 1.45 -16.40
CA ALA A 209 4.78 2.90 -16.24
C ALA A 209 5.08 3.35 -14.79
N PRO A 210 6.07 2.75 -14.09
CA PRO A 210 6.31 3.04 -12.68
C PRO A 210 6.81 4.46 -12.42
N ARG A 211 7.59 5.08 -13.32
CA ARG A 211 8.10 6.45 -13.11
C ARG A 211 6.96 7.44 -13.14
N TYR A 212 6.06 7.31 -14.12
CA TYR A 212 4.87 8.14 -14.19
C TYR A 212 3.98 7.96 -12.95
N LYS A 213 3.75 6.73 -12.48
CA LYS A 213 2.98 6.46 -11.24
C LYS A 213 3.63 7.11 -10.02
N ALA A 214 4.94 6.93 -9.84
CA ALA A 214 5.69 7.55 -8.76
C ALA A 214 5.61 9.08 -8.81
N ALA A 215 5.84 9.68 -9.99
CA ALA A 215 5.77 11.13 -10.21
C ALA A 215 4.40 11.69 -9.81
N LYS A 216 3.32 11.03 -10.22
CA LYS A 216 1.95 11.44 -9.89
C LYS A 216 1.67 11.41 -8.39
N LEU A 217 2.17 10.40 -7.67
CA LEU A 217 2.00 10.34 -6.22
C LEU A 217 2.83 11.40 -5.50
N LEU A 218 4.09 11.61 -5.94
CA LEU A 218 4.96 12.65 -5.40
C LEU A 218 4.34 14.04 -5.56
N ASP A 219 3.82 14.34 -6.74
CA ASP A 219 3.21 15.63 -7.04
C ASP A 219 1.87 15.85 -6.32
N TYR A 220 0.90 14.96 -6.53
CA TYR A 220 -0.46 15.20 -6.05
C TYR A 220 -0.64 14.89 -4.56
N GLN A 221 0.06 13.90 -4.03
CA GLN A 221 -0.19 13.40 -2.67
C GLN A 221 0.90 13.81 -1.67
N LEU A 222 2.18 13.75 -2.08
CA LEU A 222 3.31 14.04 -1.19
C LEU A 222 3.80 15.50 -1.28
N LYS A 223 3.41 16.22 -2.34
CA LYS A 223 3.82 17.62 -2.61
C LYS A 223 5.33 17.80 -2.82
N GLU A 224 6.00 16.74 -3.28
CA GLU A 224 7.41 16.72 -3.64
C GLU A 224 7.60 17.13 -5.11
N ARG A 225 7.43 18.43 -5.40
CA ARG A 225 7.39 18.93 -6.77
C ARG A 225 8.71 18.67 -7.53
N ASN A 226 9.84 18.91 -6.89
CA ASN A 226 11.15 18.77 -7.53
C ASN A 226 11.43 17.32 -7.96
N GLU A 227 11.18 16.37 -7.06
CA GLU A 227 11.35 14.95 -7.38
C GLU A 227 10.32 14.48 -8.40
N ALA A 228 9.07 14.94 -8.29
CA ALA A 228 8.03 14.63 -9.27
C ALA A 228 8.40 15.12 -10.67
N LEU A 229 8.89 16.36 -10.80
CA LEU A 229 9.31 16.93 -12.09
C LEU A 229 10.43 16.11 -12.73
N LYS A 230 11.43 15.68 -11.94
CA LYS A 230 12.48 14.79 -12.42
C LYS A 230 11.92 13.48 -12.99
N LEU A 231 11.05 12.81 -12.23
CA LEU A 231 10.47 11.53 -12.66
C LEU A 231 9.49 11.69 -13.84
N TYR A 232 8.77 12.80 -13.94
CA TYR A 232 7.93 13.07 -15.10
C TYR A 232 8.77 13.18 -16.38
N LYS A 233 9.89 13.91 -16.34
CA LYS A 233 10.82 14.02 -17.48
C LYS A 233 11.39 12.66 -17.89
N GLU A 234 11.79 11.84 -16.92
CA GLU A 234 12.26 10.47 -17.21
C GLU A 234 11.15 9.59 -17.80
N SER A 235 9.92 9.70 -17.27
CA SER A 235 8.76 8.95 -17.76
C SER A 235 8.38 9.34 -19.19
N LEU A 236 8.58 10.60 -19.59
CA LEU A 236 8.33 11.06 -20.95
C LEU A 236 9.26 10.38 -21.97
N ILE A 237 10.49 10.05 -21.57
CA ILE A 237 11.47 9.40 -22.44
C ILE A 237 11.23 7.89 -22.49
N LYS A 238 10.96 7.27 -21.34
CA LYS A 238 10.92 5.80 -21.19
C LYS A 238 9.52 5.20 -21.33
N GLU A 239 8.47 5.94 -20.98
CA GLU A 239 7.12 5.40 -20.72
C GLU A 239 6.03 6.13 -21.52
N ALA A 240 6.37 7.15 -22.33
CA ALA A 240 5.37 7.99 -23.02
C ALA A 240 4.47 7.26 -24.02
N SER A 241 4.91 6.12 -24.56
CA SER A 241 4.08 5.27 -25.43
C SER A 241 3.08 4.40 -24.66
N HIS A 242 3.20 4.32 -23.33
CA HIS A 242 2.30 3.53 -22.50
C HIS A 242 0.99 4.30 -22.28
N GLU A 243 -0.15 3.68 -22.61
CA GLU A 243 -1.50 4.20 -22.33
C GLU A 243 -1.76 5.65 -22.80
N ASN A 244 -1.00 6.16 -23.77
CA ASN A 244 -1.03 7.55 -24.24
C ASN A 244 -0.85 8.61 -23.13
N TYR A 245 0.02 8.36 -22.13
CA TYR A 245 0.30 9.33 -21.07
C TYR A 245 1.11 10.55 -21.54
N ARG A 246 1.64 10.55 -22.77
CA ARG A 246 2.53 11.59 -23.30
C ARG A 246 2.02 13.01 -23.06
N ASP A 247 0.77 13.28 -23.44
CA ASP A 247 0.20 14.61 -23.34
C ASP A 247 -0.03 15.01 -21.87
N GLU A 248 -0.45 14.07 -21.02
CA GLU A 248 -0.62 14.32 -19.58
C GLU A 248 0.71 14.63 -18.91
N ILE A 249 1.76 13.88 -19.24
CA ILE A 249 3.12 14.09 -18.70
C ILE A 249 3.66 15.44 -19.16
N GLN A 250 3.57 15.76 -20.45
CA GLN A 250 4.08 17.03 -20.99
C GLN A 250 3.38 18.22 -20.35
N ASN A 251 2.03 18.21 -20.32
CA ASN A 251 1.26 19.26 -19.68
C ASN A 251 1.64 19.44 -18.21
N ARG A 252 1.95 18.34 -17.51
CA ARG A 252 2.33 18.42 -16.11
C ARG A 252 3.76 18.95 -15.90
N ILE A 253 4.70 18.60 -16.78
CA ILE A 253 6.05 19.18 -16.80
C ILE A 253 5.96 20.69 -16.98
N ASP A 254 5.25 21.15 -18.01
CA ASP A 254 5.11 22.58 -18.33
C ASP A 254 4.49 23.36 -17.14
N ALA A 255 3.48 22.77 -16.48
CA ALA A 255 2.84 23.37 -15.31
C ALA A 255 3.79 23.46 -14.10
N LEU A 256 4.61 22.43 -13.85
CA LEU A 256 5.56 22.41 -12.73
C LEU A 256 6.76 23.34 -12.97
N GLU A 257 7.19 23.51 -14.22
CA GLU A 257 8.26 24.45 -14.57
C GLU A 257 7.82 25.92 -14.52
N ALA A 258 6.53 26.19 -14.79
CA ALA A 258 5.96 27.52 -14.68
C ALA A 258 5.72 27.99 -13.24
N GLU A 259 5.67 27.07 -12.26
CA GLU A 259 5.50 27.33 -10.83
C GLU A 259 6.77 26.95 -10.03
N PRO A 260 7.92 27.63 -10.22
CA PRO A 260 9.09 27.34 -9.40
C PRO A 260 8.76 27.59 -7.92
N GLU A 261 9.25 26.71 -7.03
CA GLU A 261 9.01 26.78 -5.57
C GLU A 261 9.53 28.07 -4.89
N ASP A 262 10.19 28.96 -5.63
CA ASP A 262 10.70 30.24 -5.17
C ASP A 262 9.63 31.34 -5.23
N VAL A 263 8.60 31.21 -4.39
CA VAL A 263 7.98 32.40 -3.78
C VAL A 263 7.85 32.13 -2.28
N LYS A 264 8.98 32.10 -1.58
CA LYS A 264 9.02 32.47 -0.18
C LYS A 264 8.73 33.97 -0.12
N ILE A 265 7.48 34.32 0.18
CA ILE A 265 7.13 35.68 0.60
C ILE A 265 7.65 35.79 2.03
N ASP A 266 8.69 36.60 2.22
CA ASP A 266 9.17 37.06 3.53
C ASP A 266 8.06 37.79 4.32
#